data_AF-L5M0W0-F1
#
_entry.id   AF-L5M0W0-F1
#
_cell.length_a   1.000
_cell.length_b   1.000
_cell.length_c   1.000
_cell.angle_alpha   90.00
_cell.angle_beta   90.00
_cell.angle_gamma   90.00
#
_symmetry.space_group_name_H-M   'P 1'
#
loop_
_entity.id
_entity.type
_entity.pdbx_description
1 polymer ?
#
loop_
_entity_poly.entity_id
_entity_poly.type
_entity_poly.pdbx_seq_one_letter_code
_entity_poly.pdbx_strand_id
1 'polypeptide(L)' 'MEPNEMLAAHRCSSDSATGDETGVPQGTELVPKRAVSRSPTCARCRNHGVTAHLKGHKRLCLFQACECHKCVLIL' A
#
# COMPACT_ATOMS: atom_id res chain seq x y z
N MET A 1 -0.69 20.64 52.38
CA MET A 1 0.08 19.42 52.13
C MET A 1 0.14 19.25 50.62
N GLU A 2 1.29 19.55 50.03
CA GLU A 2 1.66 19.10 48.68
C GLU A 2 2.06 17.62 48.77
N PRO A 3 1.91 16.86 47.68
CA PRO A 3 3.05 16.63 46.77
C PRO A 3 2.61 16.83 45.30
N ASN A 4 3.24 17.66 44.48
CA ASN A 4 4.59 17.67 43.90
C ASN A 4 4.97 16.41 43.06
N GLU A 5 5.18 16.66 41.75
CA GLU A 5 6.00 15.91 40.77
C GLU A 5 5.46 14.57 40.24
N MET A 6 5.67 14.10 38.99
CA MET A 6 6.37 14.56 37.78
C MET A 6 6.34 13.37 36.80
N LEU A 7 6.21 13.66 35.50
CA LEU A 7 6.82 12.92 34.37
C LEU A 7 6.21 11.62 33.79
N ALA A 8 5.73 11.81 32.55
CA ALA A 8 5.98 11.08 31.31
C ALA A 8 5.37 9.69 31.01
N ALA A 9 4.58 9.72 29.93
CA ALA A 9 4.78 8.94 28.71
C ALA A 9 4.74 7.41 28.79
N HIS A 10 3.58 6.85 28.47
CA HIS A 10 3.51 5.61 27.69
C HIS A 10 2.39 5.70 26.64
N ARG A 11 2.62 6.54 25.63
CA ARG A 11 2.02 6.35 24.31
C ARG A 11 2.93 5.40 23.55
N CYS A 12 2.37 4.29 23.09
CA CYS A 12 3.10 3.28 22.33
C CYS A 12 3.62 3.91 21.02
N SER A 13 4.94 3.99 20.92
CA SER A 13 5.68 4.51 19.79
C SER A 13 5.48 3.65 18.54
N SER A 14 5.16 4.31 17.44
CA SER A 14 5.62 3.89 16.12
C SER A 14 6.09 5.15 15.41
N ASP A 15 7.39 5.40 15.55
CA ASP A 15 8.25 6.21 14.69
C ASP A 15 8.17 5.66 13.24
N SER A 16 8.30 6.37 12.13
CA SER A 16 8.49 7.78 11.79
C SER A 16 8.05 7.91 10.32
N ALA A 17 7.54 9.07 9.89
CA ALA A 17 7.78 9.55 8.52
C ALA A 17 7.58 11.07 8.48
N THR A 18 8.71 11.75 8.36
CA THR A 18 8.91 13.16 8.06
C THR A 18 8.20 13.62 6.78
N GLY A 19 7.79 14.89 6.75
CA GLY A 19 7.60 15.66 5.52
C GLY A 19 6.30 16.44 5.46
N ASP A 20 6.35 17.68 5.94
CA ASP A 20 5.59 18.80 5.39
C ASP A 20 5.72 18.80 3.86
N GLU A 21 4.64 19.05 3.13
CA GLU A 21 4.65 19.89 1.91
C GLU A 21 3.19 20.16 1.50
N THR A 22 2.79 21.41 1.66
CA THR A 22 1.65 22.04 1.01
C THR A 22 1.83 21.98 -0.52
N GLY A 23 0.79 21.60 -1.27
CA GLY A 23 0.75 21.93 -2.71
C GLY A 23 -0.05 20.96 -3.58
N VAL A 24 -1.30 21.31 -3.87
CA VAL A 24 -1.87 21.07 -5.20
C VAL A 24 -1.44 22.25 -6.06
N PRO A 25 -0.65 22.03 -7.12
CA PRO A 25 -1.23 22.24 -8.44
C PRO A 25 -0.79 21.19 -9.46
N GLN A 26 -1.80 20.72 -10.17
CA GLN A 26 -1.83 20.35 -11.60
C GLN A 26 -0.47 20.35 -12.33
N GLY A 27 -0.03 19.15 -12.70
CA GLY A 27 0.92 18.92 -13.79
C GLY A 27 0.31 17.92 -14.75
N THR A 28 -0.17 18.41 -15.90
CA THR A 28 -0.56 17.62 -17.07
C THR A 28 0.67 16.98 -17.68
N GLU A 29 1.25 15.99 -17.02
CA GLU A 29 2.44 15.31 -17.51
C GLU A 29 2.01 14.00 -18.17
N LEU A 30 1.69 14.10 -19.47
CA LEU A 30 1.72 12.98 -20.40
C LEU A 30 3.17 12.50 -20.56
N VAL A 31 3.75 11.92 -19.51
CA VAL A 31 5.02 11.20 -19.63
C VAL A 31 4.69 9.88 -20.33
N PRO A 32 5.27 9.57 -21.51
CA PRO A 32 5.35 8.18 -21.95
C PRO A 32 6.20 7.49 -20.91
N LYS A 33 5.56 6.89 -19.91
CA LYS A 33 6.22 6.08 -18.89
C LYS A 33 6.96 5.01 -19.69
N ARG A 34 8.27 5.19 -19.82
CA ARG A 34 9.20 4.17 -20.29
C ARG A 34 8.71 2.87 -19.68
N ALA A 35 8.63 1.81 -20.48
CA ALA A 35 8.28 0.48 -20.02
C ALA A 35 9.35 0.05 -19.00
N VAL A 36 9.27 0.59 -17.79
CA VAL A 36 9.87 0.04 -16.59
C VAL A 36 9.25 -1.32 -16.58
N SER A 37 10.07 -2.32 -16.85
CA SER A 37 9.77 -3.73 -16.68
C SER A 37 9.44 -3.95 -15.21
N ARG A 38 8.30 -3.42 -14.78
CA ARG A 38 7.72 -3.63 -13.47
C ARG A 38 7.39 -5.11 -13.48
N SER A 39 8.09 -5.86 -12.64
CA SER A 39 7.83 -7.28 -12.45
C SER A 39 6.32 -7.51 -12.39
N PRO A 40 5.77 -8.46 -13.16
CA PRO A 40 4.34 -8.66 -13.25
C PRO A 40 3.78 -8.94 -11.85
N THR A 41 2.64 -8.33 -11.52
CA THR A 41 1.95 -8.50 -10.24
C THR A 41 0.70 -9.37 -10.42
N CYS A 42 0.28 -10.02 -9.34
CA CYS A 42 -0.95 -10.80 -9.31
C CYS A 42 -2.17 -9.90 -9.48
N ALA A 43 -2.91 -10.10 -10.58
CA ALA A 43 -4.13 -9.33 -10.87
C ALA A 43 -5.22 -9.54 -9.81
N ARG A 44 -5.38 -10.76 -9.30
CA ARG A 44 -6.35 -11.07 -8.23
C ARG A 44 -6.03 -10.30 -6.96
N CYS A 45 -4.78 -10.31 -6.50
CA CYS A 45 -4.37 -9.51 -5.34
C CYS A 45 -4.59 -8.02 -5.57
N ARG A 46 -4.23 -7.52 -6.76
CA ARG A 46 -4.42 -6.11 -7.11
C ARG A 46 -5.90 -5.69 -7.03
N ASN A 47 -6.82 -6.56 -7.44
CA ASN A 47 -8.27 -6.31 -7.34
C ASN A 47 -8.77 -6.16 -5.89
N HIS A 48 -8.03 -6.70 -4.91
CA HIS A 48 -8.30 -6.62 -3.48
C HIS A 48 -7.42 -5.59 -2.74
N GLY A 49 -6.67 -4.76 -3.47
CA GLY A 49 -5.78 -3.76 -2.88
C GLY A 49 -4.44 -4.31 -2.38
N VAL A 50 -4.14 -5.57 -2.64
CA VAL A 50 -2.89 -6.23 -2.23
C VAL A 50 -1.93 -6.28 -3.43
N THR A 51 -0.69 -5.86 -3.26
CA THR A 51 0.32 -6.00 -4.32
C THR A 51 1.22 -7.20 -4.03
N ALA A 52 1.17 -8.21 -4.89
CA ALA A 52 2.03 -9.39 -4.81
C ALA A 52 2.70 -9.64 -6.17
N HIS A 53 3.99 -9.93 -6.16
CA HIS A 53 4.72 -10.34 -7.36
C HIS A 53 4.16 -11.65 -7.90
N LEU A 54 3.90 -11.74 -9.21
CA LEU A 54 3.23 -12.90 -9.82
C LEU A 54 4.13 -14.16 -9.81
N LYS A 55 5.46 -13.98 -9.84
CA LYS A 55 6.43 -15.08 -9.86
C LYS A 55 6.25 -15.97 -8.62
N GLY A 56 5.79 -17.21 -8.82
CA GLY A 56 5.55 -18.19 -7.75
C GLY A 56 4.28 -17.97 -6.92
N HIS A 57 3.56 -16.86 -7.12
CA HIS A 57 2.46 -16.47 -6.25
C HIS A 57 1.12 -17.15 -6.59
N LYS A 58 0.96 -17.76 -7.78
CA LYS A 58 -0.32 -18.38 -8.20
C LYS A 58 -0.88 -19.36 -7.16
N ARG A 59 -0.05 -20.23 -6.59
CA ARG A 59 -0.47 -21.25 -5.59
C ARG A 59 -0.58 -20.73 -4.17
N LEU A 60 0.05 -19.59 -3.88
CA LEU A 60 0.06 -18.94 -2.57
C LEU A 60 -0.91 -17.75 -2.51
N CYS A 61 -1.68 -17.53 -3.58
CA CYS A 61 -2.57 -16.40 -3.69
C CYS A 61 -3.79 -16.65 -2.79
N LEU A 62 -3.94 -15.80 -1.78
CA LEU A 62 -5.11 -15.81 -0.88
C LEU A 62 -6.44 -15.67 -1.65
N PHE A 63 -6.39 -15.03 -2.82
CA PHE A 63 -7.55 -14.76 -3.67
C PHE A 63 -7.62 -15.68 -4.90
N GLN A 64 -6.86 -16.80 -4.91
CA GLN A 64 -6.82 -17.73 -6.04
C GLN A 64 -8.22 -18.21 -6.43
N ALA A 65 -9.07 -18.51 -5.44
CA ALA A 65 -10.45 -18.98 -5.60
C ALA A 65 -11.50 -17.86 -5.44
N CYS A 66 -11.11 -16.57 -5.52
CA CYS A 66 -12.07 -15.49 -5.39
C CYS A 66 -12.97 -15.37 -6.63
N GLU A 67 -14.28 -15.25 -6.39
CA GLU A 67 -15.34 -15.13 -7.40
C GLU A 67 -16.05 -13.76 -7.38
N CYS A 68 -15.45 -12.74 -6.76
CA CYS A 68 -16.02 -11.39 -6.80
C CYS A 68 -16.05 -10.82 -8.22
N HIS A 69 -16.91 -9.82 -8.46
CA HIS A 69 -17.09 -9.21 -9.79
C HIS A 69 -15.77 -8.79 -10.46
N LYS A 70 -14.80 -8.23 -9.71
CA LYS A 70 -13.49 -7.87 -10.27
C LYS A 70 -12.64 -9.08 -10.68
N CYS A 71 -12.74 -10.19 -9.95
CA CYS A 71 -11.93 -11.39 -10.16
C CYS A 71 -12.47 -12.33 -11.24
N VAL A 72 -13.80 -12.35 -11.46
CA VAL A 72 -14.40 -13.12 -12.57
C VAL A 72 -14.08 -12.51 -13.94
N LEU A 73 -13.81 -11.20 -14.00
CA LEU A 73 -13.46 -10.50 -15.25
C LEU A 73 -12.04 -10.81 -15.74
N ILE A 74 -11.20 -11.42 -14.90
CA ILE A 74 -9.80 -11.75 -15.21
C ILE A 74 -9.54 -13.26 -15.19
N LEU A 75 -10.61 -14.07 -15.26
CA LEU A 75 -10.55 -15.53 -15.34
C LEU A 75 -9.76 -15.99 -16.56
#